data_AF-A0AAE9L3Y3-F1
#
_entry.id   AF-A0AAE9L3Y3-F1
#
_cell.length_a   1.000
_cell.length_b   1.000
_cell.length_c   1.000
_cell.angle_alpha   90.00
_cell.angle_beta   90.00
_cell.angle_gamma   90.00
#
_symmetry.space_group_name_H-M   'P 1'
#
loop_
_entity.id
_entity.type
_entity.pdbx_description
1 polymer ?
#
loop_
_entity_poly.entity_id
_entity_poly.type
_entity_poly.pdbx_seq_one_letter_code
_entity_poly.pdbx_strand_id
1 'polypeptide(L)'
;MPTIAEGGVKGYDLSAWYGLFAPAKTPPEIIDKLYAATAKVMANPELKKKFLMQGDEVAVSASVAEFQEYAAREGRIGVDLAVSSGAKID
;
A
#
# COMPACT_ATOMS: atom_id res chain seq x y z
N MET A 1 -5.60 -11.15 -17.56
CA MET A 1 -6.80 -10.42 -18.03
C MET A 1 -6.43 -8.96 -18.18
N PRO A 2 -7.03 -8.19 -19.10
CA PRO A 2 -6.79 -6.75 -19.18
C PRO A 2 -7.26 -6.06 -17.90
N THR A 3 -6.56 -5.00 -17.52
CA THR A 3 -7.01 -4.09 -16.46
C THR A 3 -8.29 -3.36 -16.87
N ILE A 4 -9.00 -2.79 -15.90
CA ILE A 4 -10.19 -1.96 -16.19
C ILE A 4 -9.81 -0.72 -17.03
N ALA A 5 -8.61 -0.18 -16.81
CA ALA A 5 -8.06 0.90 -17.63
C ALA A 5 -7.86 0.48 -19.10
N GLU A 6 -7.29 -0.70 -19.35
CA GLU A 6 -7.15 -1.27 -20.69
C GLU A 6 -8.51 -1.60 -21.34
N GLY A 7 -9.53 -1.88 -20.51
CA GLY A 7 -10.92 -2.06 -20.92
C GLY A 7 -11.67 -0.77 -21.29
N GLY A 8 -11.03 0.40 -21.18
CA GLY A 8 -11.56 1.69 -21.64
C GLY A 8 -11.96 2.68 -20.56
N VAL A 9 -11.83 2.33 -19.27
CA VAL A 9 -12.09 3.27 -18.16
C VAL A 9 -10.81 3.99 -17.79
N LYS A 10 -10.53 5.09 -18.48
CA LYS A 10 -9.33 5.90 -18.26
C LYS A 10 -9.23 6.41 -16.83
N GLY A 11 -8.04 6.32 -16.24
CA GLY A 11 -7.78 6.76 -14.87
C GLY A 11 -8.26 5.80 -13.78
N TYR A 12 -8.79 4.63 -14.15
CA TYR A 12 -9.08 3.58 -13.18
C TYR A 12 -7.79 2.90 -12.74
N ASP A 13 -7.33 3.26 -11.55
CA ASP A 13 -6.22 2.60 -10.86
C ASP A 13 -6.61 2.44 -9.38
N LEU A 14 -7.20 1.28 -9.08
CA LEU A 14 -7.53 0.87 -7.72
C LEU A 14 -6.84 -0.44 -7.46
N SER A 15 -5.78 -0.38 -6.67
CA SER A 15 -4.96 -1.52 -6.28
C SER A 15 -5.03 -1.68 -4.77
N ALA A 16 -5.17 -2.93 -4.30
CA ALA A 16 -5.05 -3.22 -2.88
C ALA A 16 -3.59 -3.07 -2.45
N TRP A 17 -3.37 -2.53 -1.26
CA TRP A 17 -2.04 -2.34 -0.70
C TRP A 17 -1.99 -2.75 0.76
N TYR A 18 -0.78 -3.07 1.23
CA TYR A 18 -0.51 -3.46 2.60
C TYR A 18 0.44 -2.47 3.25
N GLY A 19 0.21 -2.21 4.54
CA GLY A 19 0.98 -1.25 5.32
C GLY A 19 1.30 -1.75 6.71
N LEU A 20 2.48 -1.39 7.23
CA LEU A 20 2.85 -1.59 8.62
C LEU A 20 2.73 -0.27 9.38
N PHE A 21 1.96 -0.27 10.46
CA PHE A 21 1.72 0.90 11.30
C PHE A 21 2.16 0.64 12.74
N ALA A 22 2.52 1.70 13.44
CA ALA A 22 2.88 1.68 14.86
C ALA A 22 2.19 2.85 15.58
N PRO A 23 2.07 2.84 16.92
CA PRO A 23 1.50 3.95 17.68
C PRO A 23 2.16 5.29 17.35
N ALA A 24 1.36 6.38 17.34
CA ALA A 24 1.81 7.70 16.89
C ALA A 24 3.01 8.28 17.65
N LYS A 25 3.26 7.81 18.89
CA LYS A 25 4.38 8.25 19.74
C LYS A 25 5.55 7.25 19.78
N THR A 26 5.57 6.29 18.85
CA THR A 26 6.70 5.36 18.71
C THR A 26 7.95 6.18 18.38
N PRO A 27 9.08 5.98 19.11
CA PRO A 27 10.30 6.72 18.83
C PRO A 27 10.82 6.50 17.40
N PRO A 28 11.37 7.54 16.75
CA PRO A 28 11.85 7.46 15.36
C PRO A 28 12.82 6.31 15.10
N GLU A 29 13.72 6.04 16.05
CA GLU A 29 14.72 4.97 15.93
C GLU A 29 14.09 3.56 15.90
N ILE A 30 12.88 3.39 16.46
CA ILE A 30 12.14 2.14 16.36
C ILE A 30 11.43 2.04 15.02
N ILE A 31 10.90 3.15 14.50
CA ILE A 31 10.31 3.21 13.15
C ILE A 31 11.37 2.86 12.10
N ASP A 32 12.56 3.42 12.21
CA ASP A 32 13.66 3.14 11.29
C ASP A 32 14.06 1.66 11.30
N LYS A 33 14.10 1.04 12.49
CA LYS A 33 14.37 -0.39 12.64
C LYS A 33 13.29 -1.25 11.99
N LEU A 34 12.01 -0.91 12.19
CA LEU A 34 10.89 -1.62 11.59
C LEU A 34 10.91 -1.52 10.07
N TYR A 35 11.19 -0.33 9.54
CA TYR A 35 11.33 -0.10 8.11
C TYR A 35 12.48 -0.93 7.53
N ALA A 36 13.67 -0.84 8.12
CA ALA A 36 14.85 -1.57 7.65
C ALA A 36 14.64 -3.10 7.69
N ALA A 37 14.02 -3.62 8.74
CA ALA A 37 13.69 -5.04 8.84
C ALA A 37 12.68 -5.47 7.77
N THR A 38 11.63 -4.68 7.55
CA THR A 38 10.61 -4.93 6.51
C THR A 38 11.24 -4.95 5.12
N ALA A 39 12.00 -3.91 4.77
CA ALA A 39 12.67 -3.81 3.48
C ALA A 39 13.59 -5.00 3.22
N LYS A 40 14.35 -5.42 4.23
CA LYS A 40 15.22 -6.59 4.14
C LYS A 40 14.45 -7.89 3.88
N VAL A 41 13.34 -8.12 4.60
CA VAL A 41 12.53 -9.34 4.44
C VAL A 41 11.87 -9.37 3.06
N MET A 42 11.32 -8.23 2.62
CA MET A 42 10.66 -8.10 1.31
C MET A 42 11.63 -8.18 0.12
N ALA A 43 12.93 -8.01 0.35
CA ALA A 43 13.95 -8.28 -0.66
C ALA A 43 14.18 -9.78 -0.92
N ASN A 44 13.65 -10.69 -0.08
CA ASN A 44 13.83 -12.13 -0.23
C ASN A 44 13.14 -12.66 -1.50
N PRO A 45 13.87 -13.27 -2.46
CA PRO A 45 13.30 -13.76 -3.71
C PRO A 45 12.19 -14.82 -3.54
N GLU A 46 12.32 -15.71 -2.56
CA GLU A 46 11.31 -16.74 -2.29
C GLU A 46 10.03 -16.12 -1.76
N LEU A 47 10.14 -15.06 -0.95
CA LEU A 47 8.99 -14.32 -0.46
C LEU A 47 8.31 -13.58 -1.62
N LYS A 48 9.09 -12.87 -2.46
CA LYS A 48 8.57 -12.22 -3.67
C LYS A 48 7.83 -13.19 -4.58
N LYS A 49 8.38 -14.39 -4.79
CA LYS A 49 7.74 -15.45 -5.58
C LYS A 49 6.41 -15.89 -4.96
N LYS A 50 6.35 -16.07 -3.63
CA LYS A 50 5.12 -16.44 -2.93
C LYS A 50 4.03 -15.37 -3.03
N PHE A 51 4.38 -14.09 -2.93
CA PHE A 51 3.44 -13.00 -3.15
C PHE A 51 2.97 -12.94 -4.61
N LEU A 52 3.89 -13.09 -5.56
CA LEU A 52 3.54 -13.11 -6.98
C LEU A 52 2.59 -14.26 -7.34
N MET A 53 2.77 -15.44 -6.72
CA MET A 53 1.85 -16.57 -6.87
C MET A 53 0.44 -16.29 -6.32
N GLN A 54 0.30 -15.33 -5.40
CA GLN A 54 -0.99 -14.86 -4.87
C GLN A 54 -1.55 -13.66 -5.65
N GLY A 55 -0.83 -13.18 -6.67
CA GLY A 55 -1.21 -12.02 -7.49
C GLY A 55 -0.69 -10.69 -6.97
N ASP A 56 0.14 -10.68 -5.93
CA ASP A 56 0.73 -9.47 -5.35
C ASP A 56 2.13 -9.21 -5.89
N GLU A 57 2.40 -7.98 -6.31
CA GLU A 57 3.75 -7.51 -6.58
C GLU A 57 4.37 -6.90 -5.32
N VAL A 58 5.58 -7.32 -4.97
CA VAL A 58 6.29 -6.78 -3.80
C VAL A 58 7.06 -5.52 -4.19
N ALA A 59 6.46 -4.37 -3.89
CA ALA A 59 7.09 -3.06 -3.99
C ALA A 59 7.14 -2.39 -2.61
N VAL A 60 8.33 -2.27 -2.04
CA VAL A 60 8.54 -1.55 -0.77
C VAL A 60 8.77 -0.07 -1.10
N SER A 61 8.07 0.84 -0.40
CA SER A 61 8.33 2.28 -0.46
C SER A 61 9.82 2.58 -0.24
N ALA A 62 10.40 3.60 -0.89
CA ALA A 62 11.82 3.88 -0.76
C ALA A 62 12.19 4.50 0.61
N SER A 63 11.21 5.02 1.36
CA SER A 63 11.41 5.54 2.71
C SER A 63 10.13 5.48 3.57
N VAL A 64 10.29 5.67 4.88
CA VAL A 64 9.17 5.88 5.82
C VAL A 64 8.30 7.07 5.41
N ALA A 65 8.93 8.18 4.99
CA ALA A 65 8.24 9.39 4.58
C ALA A 65 7.37 9.16 3.33
N GLU A 66 7.92 8.45 2.33
CA GLU A 66 7.17 8.12 1.11
C GLU A 66 5.97 7.21 1.42
N PHE A 67 6.14 6.23 2.31
CA PHE A 67 5.00 5.42 2.75
C PHE A 67 3.93 6.24 3.46
N GLN A 68 4.32 7.19 4.31
CA GLN A 68 3.39 8.09 4.98
C GLN A 68 2.59 8.94 3.98
N GLU A 69 3.26 9.49 2.96
CA GLU A 69 2.62 10.24 1.89
C GLU A 69 1.64 9.38 1.09
N TYR A 70 2.06 8.16 0.72
CA TYR A 70 1.23 7.18 0.03
C TYR A 70 -0.02 6.85 0.84
N ALA A 71 0.14 6.40 2.10
CA ALA A 71 -0.98 6.02 2.96
C ALA A 71 -1.96 7.18 3.19
N ALA A 72 -1.46 8.41 3.37
CA ALA A 72 -2.31 9.59 3.51
C ALA A 72 -3.07 9.91 2.21
N ARG A 73 -2.44 9.73 1.05
CA ARG A 73 -3.10 9.93 -0.26
C ARG A 73 -4.18 8.88 -0.50
N GLU A 74 -3.86 7.60 -0.33
CA GLU A 74 -4.82 6.51 -0.52
C GLU A 74 -6.01 6.63 0.46
N GLY A 75 -5.75 7.03 1.70
CA GLY A 75 -6.80 7.30 2.67
C GLY A 75 -7.76 8.42 2.22
N ARG A 76 -7.23 9.50 1.63
CA ARG A 76 -8.08 10.56 1.04
C ARG A 76 -8.91 10.05 -0.13
N ILE A 77 -8.29 9.31 -1.05
CA ILE A 77 -8.99 8.71 -2.19
C ILE A 77 -10.13 7.80 -1.70
N GLY A 78 -9.87 6.96 -0.70
CA GLY A 78 -10.88 6.07 -0.12
C GLY A 78 -12.07 6.82 0.48
N VAL A 79 -11.81 7.91 1.22
CA VAL A 79 -12.87 8.77 1.77
C VAL A 79 -13.68 9.42 0.66
N ASP A 80 -13.03 10.00 -0.35
CA ASP A 80 -13.71 10.69 -1.46
C ASP A 80 -14.60 9.73 -2.27
N LEU A 81 -14.12 8.51 -2.51
CA LEU A 81 -14.89 7.45 -3.20
C LEU A 81 -16.10 6.98 -2.36
N ALA A 82 -15.91 6.78 -1.06
CA ALA A 82 -17.00 6.38 -0.17
C ALA A 82 -18.11 7.46 -0.12
N VAL A 83 -17.72 8.73 0.02
CA VAL A 83 -18.66 9.86 0.05
C VAL A 83 -19.39 10.03 -1.29
N SER A 84 -18.66 10.03 -2.40
CA SER A 84 -19.26 10.27 -3.73
C SER A 84 -20.16 9.13 -4.20
N SER A 85 -19.90 7.90 -3.77
CA SER A 85 -20.75 6.74 -4.10
C SER A 85 -22.03 6.64 -3.27
N GLY A 86 -22.15 7.39 -2.18
CA GLY A 86 -23.23 7.24 -1.20
C GLY A 86 -23.17 5.94 -0.39
N ALA A 87 -22.03 5.23 -0.45
CA ALA A 87 -21.79 4.05 0.35
C ALA A 87 -21.81 4.40 1.85
N LYS A 88 -22.37 3.49 2.66
CA LYS A 88 -22.39 3.61 4.11
C LYS A 88 -21.60 2.46 4.70
N ILE A 89 -20.78 2.76 5.70
CA ILE A 89 -20.27 1.77 6.63
C ILE A 89 -21.35 1.66 7.71
N ASP A 90 -21.93 0.46 7.84
CA ASP A 90 -22.91 0.14 8.88
C ASP A 90 -22.29 0.05 10.28
#